data_AF-A0A834CJC8-F1
#
_entry.id   AF-A0A834CJC8-F1
#
_cell.length_a   1.000
_cell.length_b   1.000
_cell.length_c   1.000
_cell.angle_alpha   90.00
_cell.angle_beta   90.00
_cell.angle_gamma   90.00
#
_symmetry.space_group_name_H-M   'P 1'
#
loop_
_entity.id
_entity.type
_entity.pdbx_description
1 polymer ?
#
loop_
_entity_poly.entity_id
_entity_poly.type
_entity_poly.pdbx_seq_one_letter_code
_entity_poly.pdbx_strand_id
1 'polypeptide(L)'
;MNSPNGEATKISMELKDISLKIQQLQEKKKIMQIFLEIRNRTNFGQTEEAYAKKKQIKIIDDELRQLRERQAELQKRLKGISAVTGRDDQKEEAYTRQKQMNIIGNELRHLRGRQVEQQQTYENNSPVRNRNDQNEEVYGQETQMNIMGN
;
A
#
# COMPACT_ATOMS: atom_id res chain seq x y z
N MET A 1 -8.80 -13.08 -20.10
CA MET A 1 -7.63 -12.73 -19.27
C MET A 1 -7.94 -13.10 -17.83
N ASN A 2 -7.07 -13.84 -17.14
CA ASN A 2 -7.26 -14.12 -15.71
C ASN A 2 -6.82 -12.89 -14.91
N SER A 3 -7.71 -12.35 -14.08
CA SER A 3 -7.37 -11.23 -13.19
C SER A 3 -6.25 -11.68 -12.22
N PRO A 4 -5.24 -10.83 -11.94
CA PRO A 4 -4.21 -11.10 -10.94
C PRO A 4 -4.77 -11.57 -9.58
N ASN A 5 -5.95 -11.06 -9.21
CA ASN A 5 -6.62 -11.41 -7.96
C ASN A 5 -7.15 -12.86 -7.96
N GLY A 6 -7.58 -13.36 -9.13
CA GLY A 6 -8.02 -14.75 -9.30
C GLY A 6 -6.85 -15.74 -9.24
N GLU A 7 -5.71 -15.38 -9.83
CA GLU A 7 -4.49 -16.20 -9.77
C GLU A 7 -3.91 -16.26 -8.34
N ALA A 8 -3.85 -15.13 -7.64
CA ALA A 8 -3.39 -15.08 -6.25
C ALA A 8 -4.27 -15.95 -5.31
N THR A 9 -5.59 -15.93 -5.52
CA THR A 9 -6.53 -16.76 -4.76
C THR A 9 -6.29 -18.25 -5.01
N LYS A 10 -6.11 -18.65 -6.28
CA LYS A 10 -5.81 -20.04 -6.65
C LYS A 10 -4.51 -20.53 -6.03
N ILE A 11 -3.44 -19.74 -6.11
CA ILE A 11 -2.14 -20.07 -5.50
C ILE A 11 -2.27 -20.20 -3.98
N SER A 12 -3.06 -19.34 -3.35
CA SER A 12 -3.28 -19.39 -1.89
C SER A 12 -4.01 -20.66 -1.45
N MET A 13 -5.00 -21.13 -2.22
CA MET A 13 -5.66 -22.41 -1.96
C MET A 13 -4.69 -23.58 -2.10
N GLU A 14 -3.92 -23.61 -3.19
CA GLU A 14 -2.94 -24.67 -3.43
C GLU A 14 -1.85 -24.73 -2.33
N LEU A 15 -1.41 -23.58 -1.83
CA LEU A 15 -0.47 -23.51 -0.70
C LEU A 15 -1.06 -24.10 0.60
N LYS A 16 -2.36 -23.90 0.85
CA LYS A 16 -3.05 -24.53 2.00
C LYS A 16 -3.11 -26.04 1.84
N ASP A 17 -3.46 -26.52 0.66
CA ASP A 17 -3.54 -27.96 0.36
C ASP A 17 -2.17 -28.64 0.50
N ILE A 18 -1.11 -28.02 -0.03
CA ILE A 18 0.27 -28.51 0.11
C ILE A 18 0.67 -28.54 1.59
N SER A 19 0.34 -27.50 2.37
CA SER A 19 0.66 -27.45 3.79
C SER A 19 -0.01 -28.57 4.57
N LEU A 20 -1.30 -28.81 4.30
CA LEU A 20 -2.04 -29.93 4.88
C LEU A 20 -1.41 -31.28 4.49
N LYS A 21 -1.06 -31.46 3.22
CA LYS A 21 -0.45 -32.70 2.74
C LYS A 21 0.90 -32.97 3.38
N ILE A 22 1.74 -31.94 3.53
CA ILE A 22 3.03 -32.03 4.24
C ILE A 22 2.82 -32.53 5.67
N GLN A 23 1.87 -31.95 6.41
CA GLN A 23 1.57 -32.36 7.79
C GLN A 23 1.14 -33.83 7.85
N GLN A 24 0.21 -34.25 6.98
CA GLN A 24 -0.25 -35.64 6.93
C GLN A 24 0.88 -36.64 6.65
N LEU A 25 1.78 -36.30 5.72
CA LEU A 25 2.92 -37.14 5.39
C LEU A 25 3.93 -37.22 6.54
N GLN A 26 4.15 -36.12 7.27
CA GLN A 26 4.99 -36.12 8.46
C GLN A 26 4.42 -37.01 9.57
N GLU A 27 3.12 -36.94 9.83
CA GLU A 27 2.48 -37.83 10.82
C GLU A 27 2.54 -39.29 10.40
N LYS A 28 2.26 -39.58 9.12
CA LYS A 28 2.41 -40.94 8.56
C LYS A 28 3.83 -41.47 8.74
N LYS A 29 4.84 -40.65 8.47
CA LYS A 29 6.26 -41.00 8.66
C LYS A 29 6.57 -41.30 10.13
N LYS A 30 6.11 -40.46 11.06
CA LYS A 30 6.31 -40.67 12.50
C LYS A 30 5.76 -42.01 12.96
N ILE A 31 4.53 -42.36 12.56
CA ILE A 31 3.90 -43.64 12.89
C ILE A 31 4.74 -44.81 12.38
N MET A 32 5.25 -44.74 11.14
CA MET A 32 6.11 -45.77 10.57
C MET A 32 7.44 -45.91 11.31
N GLN A 33 8.02 -44.80 11.75
CA GLN A 33 9.26 -44.81 12.54
C GLN A 33 9.04 -45.46 13.90
N ILE A 34 7.95 -45.12 14.59
CA ILE A 34 7.55 -45.75 15.87
C ILE A 34 7.41 -47.26 15.69
N PHE A 35 6.76 -47.71 14.61
CA PHE A 35 6.62 -49.13 14.33
C PHE A 35 7.97 -49.84 14.17
N LEU A 36 8.91 -49.23 13.43
CA LEU A 36 10.25 -49.78 13.26
C LEU A 36 11.02 -49.81 14.58
N GLU A 37 10.84 -48.79 15.42
CA GLU A 37 11.47 -48.72 16.73
C GLU A 37 10.97 -49.81 17.68
N ILE A 38 9.64 -49.99 17.78
CA ILE A 38 9.04 -51.07 18.58
C ILE A 38 9.58 -52.43 18.13
N ARG A 39 9.62 -52.66 16.81
CA ARG A 39 10.14 -53.88 16.22
C ARG A 39 11.60 -54.15 16.61
N ASN A 40 12.45 -53.12 16.53
CA ASN A 40 13.86 -53.23 16.92
C ASN A 40 14.01 -53.59 18.40
N ARG A 41 13.13 -53.06 19.27
CA ARG A 41 13.15 -53.34 20.72
C ARG A 41 12.63 -54.74 21.08
N THR A 42 11.74 -55.31 20.28
CA THR A 42 11.16 -56.65 20.54
C THR A 42 11.95 -57.80 19.93
N ASN A 43 13.16 -57.55 19.39
CA ASN A 43 14.00 -58.53 18.68
C ASN A 43 13.31 -59.25 17.51
N PHE A 44 12.17 -58.74 17.03
CA PHE A 44 11.58 -59.14 15.76
C PHE A 44 12.45 -58.53 14.66
N GLY A 45 13.52 -59.23 14.22
CA GLY A 45 14.55 -58.70 13.32
C GLY A 45 14.09 -58.16 11.95
N GLN A 46 15.01 -58.11 10.99
CA GLN A 46 14.69 -57.65 9.63
C GLN A 46 13.74 -58.63 8.94
N THR A 47 12.49 -58.23 8.80
CA THR A 47 11.52 -58.93 7.95
C THR A 47 11.23 -58.11 6.70
N GLU A 48 10.59 -58.74 5.72
CA GLU A 48 10.09 -58.07 4.52
C GLU A 48 9.20 -56.88 4.85
N GLU A 49 8.36 -56.98 5.88
CA GLU A 49 7.52 -55.87 6.34
C GLU A 49 8.36 -54.68 6.83
N ALA A 50 9.44 -54.93 7.58
CA ALA A 50 10.36 -53.87 8.02
C ALA A 50 11.05 -53.19 6.83
N TYR A 51 11.46 -53.97 5.83
CA TYR A 51 12.06 -53.45 4.61
C TYR A 51 11.07 -52.61 3.79
N ALA A 52 9.83 -53.10 3.65
CA ALA A 52 8.75 -52.39 2.98
C ALA A 52 8.47 -51.04 3.66
N LYS A 53 8.42 -50.99 5.00
CA LYS A 53 8.22 -49.73 5.74
C LYS A 53 9.39 -48.77 5.57
N LYS A 54 10.64 -49.25 5.60
CA LYS A 54 11.82 -48.40 5.29
C LYS A 54 11.74 -47.81 3.88
N LYS A 55 11.31 -48.59 2.88
CA LYS A 55 11.10 -48.10 1.51
C LYS A 55 9.97 -47.06 1.45
N GLN A 56 8.86 -47.28 2.14
CA GLN A 56 7.77 -46.31 2.22
C GLN A 56 8.18 -45.00 2.90
N ILE A 57 9.02 -45.05 3.95
CA ILE A 57 9.60 -43.84 4.57
C ILE A 57 10.43 -43.04 3.55
N LYS A 58 11.27 -43.72 2.74
CA LYS A 58 12.05 -43.03 1.69
C LYS A 58 11.15 -42.35 0.66
N ILE A 59 10.08 -43.04 0.22
CA ILE A 59 9.10 -42.45 -0.70
C ILE A 59 8.44 -41.21 -0.09
N ILE A 60 8.05 -41.28 1.19
CA ILE A 60 7.50 -40.12 1.90
C ILE A 60 8.52 -38.97 1.97
N ASP A 61 9.80 -39.27 2.19
CA ASP A 61 10.86 -38.24 2.22
C ASP A 61 11.05 -37.55 0.86
N ASP A 62 11.00 -38.31 -0.22
CA ASP A 62 11.03 -37.76 -1.58
C ASP A 62 9.78 -36.91 -1.89
N GLU A 63 8.59 -37.38 -1.51
CA GLU A 63 7.33 -36.62 -1.66
C GLU A 63 7.38 -35.31 -0.85
N LEU A 64 7.86 -35.35 0.38
CA LEU A 64 8.03 -34.16 1.24
C LEU A 64 9.00 -33.15 0.62
N ARG A 65 10.09 -33.60 0.00
CA ARG A 65 11.02 -32.73 -0.72
C ARG A 65 10.32 -32.03 -1.88
N GLN A 66 9.64 -32.78 -2.75
CA GLN A 66 8.93 -32.22 -3.91
C GLN A 66 7.83 -31.23 -3.52
N LEU A 67 7.07 -31.53 -2.46
CA LEU A 67 6.04 -30.62 -1.96
C LEU A 67 6.62 -29.30 -1.43
N ARG A 68 7.77 -29.35 -0.76
CA ARG A 68 8.47 -28.13 -0.27
C ARG A 68 9.04 -27.30 -1.41
N GLU A 69 9.58 -27.94 -2.44
CA GLU A 69 10.04 -27.26 -3.66
C GLU A 69 8.87 -26.53 -4.35
N ARG A 70 7.75 -27.23 -4.57
CA ARG A 70 6.53 -26.65 -5.13
C ARG A 70 5.97 -25.52 -4.25
N GLN A 71 5.99 -25.69 -2.93
CA GLN A 71 5.58 -24.64 -1.98
C GLN A 71 6.43 -23.37 -2.16
N ALA A 72 7.76 -23.52 -2.27
CA ALA A 72 8.67 -22.39 -2.47
C ALA A 72 8.45 -21.69 -3.83
N GLU A 73 8.22 -22.45 -4.89
CA GLU A 73 7.89 -21.91 -6.21
C GLU A 73 6.58 -21.11 -6.20
N LEU A 74 5.52 -21.66 -5.59
CA LEU A 74 4.24 -20.98 -5.46
C LEU A 74 4.33 -19.71 -4.61
N GLN A 75 5.09 -19.74 -3.51
CA GLN A 75 5.36 -18.55 -2.70
C GLN A 75 6.10 -17.47 -3.51
N LYS A 76 7.07 -17.87 -4.34
CA LYS A 76 7.79 -16.94 -5.24
C LYS A 76 6.84 -16.32 -6.27
N ARG A 77 5.95 -17.13 -6.87
CA ARG A 77 4.92 -16.65 -7.81
C ARG A 77 3.95 -15.68 -7.14
N LEU A 78 3.47 -16.00 -5.94
CA LEU A 78 2.56 -15.13 -5.19
C LEU A 78 3.20 -13.77 -4.89
N LYS A 79 4.47 -13.76 -4.45
CA LYS A 79 5.25 -12.52 -4.28
C LYS A 79 5.38 -11.74 -5.59
N GLY A 80 5.64 -12.43 -6.71
CA GLY A 80 5.68 -11.83 -8.04
C GLY A 80 4.40 -11.10 -8.41
N ILE A 81 3.24 -11.74 -8.20
CA ILE A 81 1.92 -11.13 -8.46
C ILE A 81 1.73 -9.87 -7.60
N SER A 82 2.04 -9.95 -6.29
CA SER A 82 1.90 -8.80 -5.39
C SER A 82 2.79 -7.61 -5.78
N ALA A 83 3.97 -7.86 -6.36
CA ALA A 83 4.90 -6.83 -6.81
C ALA A 83 4.50 -6.19 -8.16
N VAL A 84 3.61 -6.84 -8.92
CA VAL A 84 3.03 -6.29 -10.15
C VAL A 84 1.82 -5.43 -9.81
N THR A 85 0.90 -5.94 -8.98
CA THR A 85 -0.29 -5.17 -8.58
C THR A 85 0.08 -3.90 -7.80
N GLY A 86 1.09 -3.95 -6.94
CA GLY A 86 1.54 -2.75 -6.20
C GLY A 86 2.18 -1.65 -7.06
N ARG A 87 2.61 -1.96 -8.30
CA ARG A 87 3.17 -0.96 -9.22
C ARG A 87 2.12 -0.23 -10.04
N ASP A 88 1.01 -0.88 -10.33
CA ASP A 88 -0.09 -0.29 -11.10
C ASP A 88 -0.90 0.68 -10.22
N ASP A 89 -1.16 0.31 -8.96
CA ASP A 89 -1.83 1.18 -7.99
C ASP A 89 -1.03 2.48 -7.73
N GLN A 90 0.30 2.39 -7.64
CA GLN A 90 1.16 3.56 -7.44
C GLN A 90 1.20 4.51 -8.65
N LYS A 91 1.09 3.98 -9.87
CA LYS A 91 1.04 4.80 -11.10
C LYS A 91 -0.28 5.54 -11.24
N GLU A 92 -1.40 4.88 -10.93
CA GLU A 92 -2.73 5.50 -10.97
C GLU A 92 -2.87 6.59 -9.90
N GLU A 93 -2.36 6.33 -8.69
CA GLU A 93 -2.34 7.29 -7.58
C GLU A 93 -1.39 8.48 -7.87
N ALA A 94 -0.25 8.24 -8.52
CA ALA A 94 0.64 9.31 -8.97
C ALA A 94 0.00 10.18 -10.08
N TYR A 95 -0.70 9.57 -11.03
CA TYR A 95 -1.40 10.29 -12.10
C TYR A 95 -2.53 11.17 -11.55
N THR A 96 -3.33 10.65 -10.61
CA THR A 96 -4.40 11.42 -9.95
C THR A 96 -3.84 12.57 -9.11
N ARG A 97 -2.75 12.34 -8.34
CA ARG A 97 -2.04 13.42 -7.62
C ARG A 97 -1.53 14.51 -8.56
N GLN A 98 -0.92 14.13 -9.69
CA GLN A 98 -0.42 15.10 -10.66
C GLN A 98 -1.55 15.92 -11.31
N LYS A 99 -2.67 15.27 -11.64
CA LYS A 99 -3.85 15.96 -12.20
C LYS A 99 -4.43 16.98 -11.23
N GLN A 100 -4.53 16.65 -9.94
CA GLN A 100 -5.00 17.58 -8.91
C GLN A 100 -4.04 18.78 -8.75
N MET A 101 -2.73 18.52 -8.72
CA MET A 101 -1.72 19.57 -8.62
C MET A 101 -1.77 20.55 -9.80
N ASN A 102 -2.02 20.05 -11.01
CA ASN A 102 -2.19 20.87 -12.21
C ASN A 102 -3.45 21.75 -12.15
N ILE A 103 -4.57 21.22 -11.62
CA ILE A 103 -5.81 21.99 -11.43
C ILE A 103 -5.58 23.15 -10.45
N ILE A 104 -5.01 22.86 -9.27
CA ILE A 104 -4.70 23.87 -8.25
C ILE A 104 -3.75 24.94 -8.81
N GLY A 105 -2.70 24.53 -9.53
CA GLY A 105 -1.76 25.46 -10.15
C GLY A 105 -2.41 26.40 -11.18
N ASN A 106 -3.40 25.91 -11.92
CA ASN A 106 -4.16 26.73 -12.86
C ASN A 106 -5.06 27.74 -12.15
N GLU A 107 -5.75 27.33 -11.08
CA GLU A 107 -6.60 28.22 -10.29
C GLU A 107 -5.80 29.35 -9.63
N LEU A 108 -4.64 29.03 -9.05
CA LEU A 108 -3.74 30.03 -8.46
C LEU A 108 -3.23 31.05 -9.48
N ARG A 109 -2.95 30.61 -10.72
CA ARG A 109 -2.58 31.53 -11.82
C ARG A 109 -3.74 32.46 -12.19
N HIS A 110 -4.96 31.95 -12.26
CA HIS A 110 -6.15 32.78 -12.55
C HIS A 110 -6.44 33.78 -11.43
N LEU A 111 -6.27 33.39 -10.17
CA LEU A 111 -6.42 34.29 -9.03
C LEU A 111 -5.34 35.39 -9.03
N ARG A 112 -4.08 35.04 -9.32
CA ARG A 112 -3.00 36.02 -9.48
C ARG A 112 -3.26 36.99 -10.62
N GLY A 113 -3.72 36.51 -11.78
CA GLY A 113 -4.08 37.37 -12.91
C GLY A 113 -5.17 38.38 -12.54
N ARG A 114 -6.23 37.91 -11.86
CA ARG A 114 -7.32 38.79 -11.37
C ARG A 114 -6.85 39.82 -10.34
N GLN A 115 -5.89 39.50 -9.48
CA GLN A 115 -5.30 40.47 -8.55
C GLN A 115 -4.50 41.55 -9.27
N VAL A 116 -3.73 41.17 -10.29
CA VAL A 116 -2.94 42.13 -11.08
C VAL A 116 -3.85 43.05 -11.89
N GLU A 117 -4.91 42.52 -12.50
CA GLU A 117 -5.91 43.33 -13.22
C GLU A 117 -6.63 44.32 -12.28
N GLN A 118 -7.03 43.88 -11.08
CA GLN A 118 -7.61 44.77 -10.08
C GLN A 118 -6.63 45.88 -9.69
N GLN A 119 -5.36 45.56 -9.43
CA GLN A 119 -4.35 46.58 -9.08
C GLN A 119 -4.13 47.61 -10.20
N GLN A 120 -4.10 47.17 -11.47
CA GLN A 120 -3.99 48.07 -12.62
C GLN A 120 -5.21 48.98 -12.80
N THR A 121 -6.41 48.53 -12.42
CA THR A 121 -7.61 49.40 -12.42
C THR A 121 -7.60 50.45 -11.33
N TYR A 122 -6.92 50.21 -10.20
CA TYR A 122 -6.75 51.20 -9.12
C TYR A 122 -5.67 52.23 -9.42
N GLU A 123 -4.58 51.87 -10.14
CA GLU A 123 -3.52 52.82 -10.50
C GLU A 123 -3.93 53.80 -11.61
N ASN A 124 -4.85 53.43 -12.51
CA ASN A 124 -5.29 54.28 -13.62
C ASN A 124 -6.40 55.29 -13.29
N ASN A 125 -6.98 55.24 -12.08
CA ASN A 125 -8.05 56.14 -11.64
C ASN A 125 -7.67 56.96 -10.40
N SER A 126 -6.43 57.47 -10.34
CA SER A 126 -6.07 58.51 -9.36
C SER A 126 -6.56 59.87 -9.86
N PRO A 127 -7.53 60.54 -9.19
CA PRO A 127 -7.96 61.86 -9.60
C PRO A 127 -6.90 62.89 -9.21
N VAL A 128 -6.27 63.49 -10.22
CA VAL A 128 -5.44 64.70 -10.08
C VAL A 128 -6.29 65.81 -9.47
N ARG A 129 -6.12 66.09 -8.18
CA ARG A 129 -6.68 67.30 -7.55
C ARG A 129 -5.75 68.47 -7.85
N ASN A 130 -6.06 69.18 -8.93
CA ASN A 130 -5.55 70.52 -9.17
C ASN A 130 -6.48 71.51 -8.44
N ARG A 131 -5.98 72.28 -7.48
CA ARG A 131 -6.71 73.43 -6.93
C ARG A 131 -5.72 74.50 -6.50
N ASN A 132 -5.60 75.50 -7.36
CA ASN A 132 -4.93 76.77 -7.10
C ASN A 132 -5.67 77.58 -6.03
N ASP A 133 -4.87 78.38 -5.34
CA ASP A 133 -5.21 79.27 -4.24
C ASP A 133 -6.26 80.34 -4.60
N GLN A 134 -7.13 80.68 -3.63
CA GLN A 134 -7.42 82.05 -3.18
C GLN A 134 -8.50 82.04 -2.07
N ASN A 135 -8.12 82.57 -0.89
CA ASN A 135 -8.84 83.33 0.16
C ASN A 135 -10.37 83.09 0.34
N GLU A 136 -10.89 82.85 1.53
CA GLU A 136 -11.02 83.82 2.63
C GLU A 136 -11.26 83.12 3.99
N GLU A 137 -10.94 83.89 5.03
CA GLU A 137 -10.96 83.61 6.46
C GLU A 137 -12.32 83.13 7.02
N VAL A 138 -12.31 82.51 8.20
CA VAL A 138 -12.92 83.07 9.43
C VAL A 138 -12.76 82.08 10.61
N TYR A 139 -12.45 82.69 11.75
CA TYR A 139 -12.05 82.17 13.05
C TYR A 139 -12.90 81.03 13.67
N GLY A 140 -12.20 80.02 14.20
CA GLY A 140 -12.21 79.63 15.62
C GLY A 140 -13.50 79.15 16.28
N GLN A 141 -13.48 77.93 16.82
CA GLN A 141 -13.74 77.65 18.24
C GLN A 141 -13.39 76.20 18.60
N GLU A 142 -12.54 76.07 19.62
CA GLU A 142 -12.27 74.85 20.37
C GLU A 142 -13.54 74.39 21.10
N THR A 143 -13.75 73.08 21.21
CA THR A 143 -14.32 72.51 22.44
C THR A 143 -13.77 71.10 22.67
N GLN A 144 -13.06 70.94 23.78
CA GLN A 144 -12.55 69.69 24.33
C GLN A 144 -13.62 68.93 25.13
N MET A 145 -13.26 67.70 25.55
CA MET A 145 -13.70 66.97 26.75
C MET A 145 -15.01 66.15 26.66
N ASN A 146 -15.16 64.95 27.24
CA ASN A 146 -14.27 63.95 27.87
C ASN A 146 -15.12 62.72 28.33
N ILE A 147 -14.45 61.61 28.65
CA ILE A 147 -14.74 60.61 29.71
C ILE A 147 -15.62 59.35 29.45
N MET A 148 -15.00 58.24 29.89
CA MET A 148 -15.37 56.84 30.10
C MET A 148 -16.73 56.54 30.78
N GLY A 149 -17.17 55.29 30.64
CA GLY A 149 -17.95 54.58 31.66
C GLY A 149 -17.79 53.07 31.53
N ASN A 150 -17.18 52.46 32.55
CA ASN A 150 -17.24 51.01 32.84
C ASN A 150 -18.62 50.63 33.38
#